data_AF-L7R0N0-F1
#
_entry.id   AF-L7R0N0-F1
#
_cell.length_a   1.000
_cell.length_b   1.000
_cell.length_c   1.000
_cell.angle_alpha   90.00
_cell.angle_beta   90.00
_cell.angle_gamma   90.00
#
_symmetry.space_group_name_H-M   'P 1'
#
loop_
_entity.id
_entity.type
_entity.pdbx_description
1 polymer ?
#
loop_
_entity_poly.entity_id
_entity_poly.type
_entity_poly.pdbx_seq_one_letter_code
_entity_poly.pdbx_strand_id
1 'polypeptide(L)'
;LICEAYHLMKDVLGMEQNEMADVFEEWNKGELDSFLIEITRDILRYKDSDGQHLLPKIRDTAGQKGTGKWTGIAALEYGVPVTLIGEAVFARCLSALKEERTKASAVLPGSSYKFQGDKKEFLEHLRKALLASKIISYAQGFMLLREAAKANDWHLNYGGIALMWRGGCIIRSVFLGNIKDAFKKNPNLSNLLLDPYFCGRISACQDSMRQVVAQAALVGVPLPAFSTALAFYDGYRAGVLPANLLQAQR
;
A
#
# COMPACT_ATOMS: atom_id res chain seq x y z
N LEU A 1 -0.36 3.38 -1.61
CA LEU A 1 0.46 2.39 -2.36
C LEU A 1 0.62 2.72 -3.85
N ILE A 2 -0.34 2.43 -4.75
CA ILE A 2 -0.13 2.71 -6.19
C ILE A 2 0.08 4.21 -6.46
N CYS A 3 -0.73 5.07 -5.84
CA CYS A 3 -0.54 6.53 -5.93
C CYS A 3 0.80 7.02 -5.38
N GLU A 4 1.33 6.34 -4.35
CA GLU A 4 2.65 6.66 -3.78
C GLU A 4 3.78 6.25 -4.73
N ALA A 5 3.65 5.11 -5.40
CA ALA A 5 4.58 4.71 -6.45
C ALA A 5 4.56 5.69 -7.62
N TYR A 6 3.37 6.09 -8.07
CA TYR A 6 3.19 7.14 -9.07
C TYR A 6 3.85 8.48 -8.65
N HIS A 7 3.67 8.91 -7.40
CA HIS A 7 4.27 10.15 -6.89
C HIS A 7 5.79 10.12 -6.97
N LEU A 8 6.42 9.00 -6.58
CA LEU A 8 7.87 8.84 -6.71
C LEU A 8 8.34 8.81 -8.17
N MET A 9 7.64 8.08 -9.03
CA MET A 9 7.98 8.03 -10.47
C MET A 9 7.95 9.42 -11.10
N LYS A 10 6.90 10.20 -10.80
CA LYS A 10 6.71 11.54 -11.36
C LYS A 10 7.71 12.53 -10.77
N ASP A 11 7.71 12.72 -9.45
CA ASP A 11 8.37 13.86 -8.83
C ASP A 11 9.80 13.58 -8.36
N VAL A 12 10.20 12.30 -8.26
CA VAL A 12 11.58 11.90 -7.90
C VAL A 12 12.36 11.40 -9.11
N LEU A 13 11.73 10.59 -9.97
CA LEU A 13 12.38 10.04 -11.17
C LEU A 13 12.14 10.86 -12.44
N GLY A 14 11.32 11.91 -12.39
CA GLY A 14 11.02 12.77 -13.52
C GLY A 14 10.42 12.02 -14.70
N MET A 15 9.60 10.99 -14.44
CA MET A 15 9.04 10.15 -15.49
C MET A 15 7.85 10.79 -16.17
N GLU A 16 7.81 10.66 -17.49
CA GLU A 16 6.65 11.05 -18.29
C GLU A 16 5.51 10.03 -18.18
N GLN A 17 4.28 10.46 -18.48
CA GLN A 17 3.07 9.64 -18.34
C GLN A 17 3.16 8.31 -19.12
N ASN A 18 3.69 8.34 -20.35
CA ASN A 18 3.85 7.14 -21.17
C ASN A 18 4.93 6.20 -20.61
N GLU A 19 6.05 6.74 -20.10
CA GLU A 19 7.09 5.93 -19.45
C GLU A 19 6.54 5.22 -18.21
N MET A 20 5.76 5.94 -17.39
CA MET A 20 5.10 5.34 -16.23
C MET A 20 4.12 4.25 -16.66
N ALA A 21 3.34 4.48 -17.73
CA ALA A 21 2.42 3.49 -18.26
C ALA A 21 3.14 2.21 -18.69
N ASP A 22 4.28 2.32 -19.39
CA ASP A 22 5.10 1.18 -19.80
C ASP A 22 5.59 0.37 -18.59
N VAL A 23 5.98 1.06 -17.50
CA VAL A 23 6.39 0.39 -16.26
C VAL A 23 5.22 -0.34 -15.59
N PHE A 24 4.04 0.29 -15.49
CA PHE A 24 2.85 -0.36 -14.93
C PHE A 24 2.39 -1.53 -15.80
N GLU A 25 2.54 -1.44 -17.12
CA GLU A 25 2.29 -2.56 -18.05
C GLU A 25 3.22 -3.73 -17.77
N GLU A 26 4.52 -3.47 -17.58
CA GLU A 26 5.47 -4.52 -17.24
C GLU A 26 5.21 -5.13 -15.87
N TRP A 27 4.89 -4.30 -14.86
CA TRP A 27 4.51 -4.78 -13.54
C TRP A 27 3.27 -5.67 -13.58
N ASN A 28 2.33 -5.40 -14.50
CA ASN A 28 1.11 -6.17 -14.66
C ASN A 28 1.32 -7.55 -15.30
N LYS A 29 2.49 -7.83 -15.90
CA LYS A 29 2.82 -9.16 -16.45
C LYS A 29 3.37 -10.13 -15.39
N GLY A 30 3.71 -9.60 -14.22
CA GLY A 30 4.35 -10.35 -13.16
C GLY A 30 3.48 -10.45 -11.91
N GLU A 31 4.14 -10.36 -10.77
CA GLU A 31 3.55 -10.63 -9.46
C GLU A 31 2.57 -9.56 -8.98
N LEU A 32 2.60 -8.39 -9.62
CA LEU A 32 1.70 -7.29 -9.37
C LEU A 32 0.46 -7.33 -10.27
N ASP A 33 0.32 -8.34 -11.15
CA ASP A 33 -0.86 -8.56 -11.99
C ASP A 33 -2.13 -8.41 -11.17
N SER A 34 -2.86 -7.33 -11.48
CA SER A 34 -4.09 -6.97 -10.82
C SER A 34 -4.87 -5.94 -11.63
N PHE A 35 -6.18 -5.95 -11.45
CA PHE A 35 -7.05 -5.00 -12.12
C PHE A 35 -6.66 -3.53 -11.85
N LEU A 36 -6.22 -3.21 -10.62
CA LEU A 36 -5.81 -1.84 -10.28
C LEU A 36 -4.51 -1.42 -10.96
N ILE A 37 -3.58 -2.34 -11.21
CA ILE A 37 -2.33 -2.06 -11.94
C ILE A 37 -2.65 -1.91 -13.44
N GLU A 38 -3.48 -2.80 -13.98
CA GLU A 38 -3.99 -2.74 -15.36
C GLU A 38 -4.64 -1.40 -15.68
N ILE A 39 -5.65 -0.96 -14.91
CA ILE A 39 -6.32 0.31 -15.17
C ILE A 39 -5.40 1.51 -14.91
N THR A 40 -4.38 1.37 -14.04
CA THR A 40 -3.41 2.45 -13.82
C THR A 40 -2.60 2.71 -15.09
N ARG A 41 -2.13 1.65 -15.78
CA ARG A 41 -1.53 1.77 -17.12
C ARG A 41 -2.46 2.53 -18.07
N ASP A 42 -3.73 2.14 -18.14
CA ASP A 42 -4.68 2.75 -19.08
C ASP A 42 -4.96 4.22 -18.76
N ILE A 43 -5.10 4.56 -17.47
CA ILE A 43 -5.28 5.94 -17.00
C ILE A 43 -4.09 6.81 -17.38
N LEU A 44 -2.86 6.31 -17.23
CA LEU A 44 -1.64 7.04 -17.58
C LEU A 44 -1.56 7.30 -19.09
N ARG A 45 -2.01 6.36 -19.93
CA ARG A 45 -2.03 6.52 -21.39
C ARG A 45 -3.18 7.39 -21.90
N TYR A 46 -4.25 7.55 -21.12
CA TYR A 46 -5.45 8.23 -21.59
C TYR A 46 -5.20 9.72 -21.88
N LYS A 47 -5.56 10.13 -23.10
CA LYS A 47 -5.48 11.51 -23.58
C LYS A 47 -6.88 12.09 -23.70
N ASP A 48 -7.00 13.36 -23.35
CA ASP A 48 -8.19 14.18 -23.49
C ASP A 48 -8.35 14.67 -24.95
N SER A 49 -9.46 15.35 -25.24
CA SER A 49 -9.82 15.90 -26.55
C SER A 49 -8.78 16.86 -27.15
N ASP A 50 -7.93 17.48 -26.33
CA ASP A 50 -6.83 18.35 -26.75
C ASP A 50 -5.50 17.61 -27.02
N GLY A 51 -5.52 16.28 -26.94
CA GLY A 51 -4.35 15.42 -27.16
C GLY A 51 -3.37 15.35 -25.98
N GLN A 52 -3.64 16.04 -24.87
CA GLN A 52 -2.84 15.99 -23.64
C GLN A 52 -3.32 14.89 -22.70
N HIS A 53 -2.43 14.38 -21.85
CA HIS A 53 -2.81 13.38 -20.84
C HIS A 53 -3.87 13.93 -19.89
N LEU A 54 -4.91 13.15 -19.62
CA LEU A 54 -6.01 13.59 -18.75
C LEU A 54 -5.60 13.62 -17.27
N LEU A 55 -4.80 12.65 -16.81
CA LEU A 55 -4.50 12.47 -15.38
C LEU A 55 -3.99 13.76 -14.68
N PRO A 56 -3.03 14.53 -15.25
CA PRO A 56 -2.58 15.80 -14.64
C PRO A 56 -3.67 16.87 -14.48
N LYS A 57 -4.76 16.79 -15.26
CA LYS A 57 -5.87 17.75 -15.23
C LYS A 57 -6.92 17.39 -14.17
N ILE A 58 -6.89 16.16 -13.65
CA ILE A 58 -7.85 15.71 -12.64
C ILE A 58 -7.51 16.37 -11.30
N ARG A 59 -8.52 16.98 -10.67
CA ARG A 59 -8.38 17.60 -9.34
C ARG A 59 -7.93 16.56 -8.30
N ASP A 60 -6.86 16.86 -7.56
CA ASP A 60 -6.23 16.00 -6.54
C ASP A 60 -7.00 15.99 -5.20
N THR A 61 -8.31 15.80 -5.25
CA THR A 61 -9.20 15.71 -4.09
C THR A 61 -9.98 14.39 -4.16
N ALA A 62 -9.57 13.41 -3.36
CA ALA A 62 -10.17 12.08 -3.38
C ALA A 62 -11.44 12.02 -2.52
N GLY A 63 -12.58 11.72 -3.15
CA GLY A 63 -13.81 11.39 -2.45
C GLY A 63 -13.78 10.00 -1.78
N GLN A 64 -14.73 9.76 -0.88
CA GLN A 64 -14.96 8.43 -0.29
C GLN A 64 -16.43 8.23 0.12
N LYS A 65 -16.89 6.98 0.11
CA LYS A 65 -18.27 6.60 0.47
C LYS A 65 -18.39 5.90 1.84
N GLY A 66 -17.35 5.97 2.68
CA GLY A 66 -17.40 5.54 4.08
C GLY A 66 -16.82 4.17 4.42
N THR A 67 -16.80 3.20 3.50
CA THR A 67 -16.35 1.82 3.81
C THR A 67 -14.92 1.73 4.32
N GLY A 68 -14.00 2.53 3.78
CA GLY A 68 -12.62 2.61 4.32
C GLY A 68 -12.58 3.14 5.76
N LYS A 69 -13.38 4.18 6.06
CA LYS A 69 -13.54 4.71 7.42
C LYS A 69 -14.10 3.65 8.37
N TRP A 70 -15.10 2.88 7.93
CA TRP A 70 -15.67 1.80 8.75
C TRP A 70 -14.65 0.71 9.06
N THR A 71 -13.79 0.34 8.09
CA THR A 71 -12.68 -0.59 8.36
C THR A 71 -11.70 -0.04 9.38
N GLY A 72 -11.37 1.26 9.31
CA GLY A 72 -10.53 1.91 10.32
C GLY A 72 -11.16 1.95 11.71
N ILE A 73 -12.47 2.19 11.80
CA ILE A 73 -13.22 2.15 13.07
C ILE A 73 -13.22 0.72 13.64
N ALA A 74 -13.57 -0.28 12.84
CA ALA A 74 -13.56 -1.68 13.25
C ALA A 74 -12.17 -2.13 13.72
N ALA A 75 -11.10 -1.68 13.04
CA ALA A 75 -9.74 -1.96 13.46
C ALA A 75 -9.44 -1.44 14.87
N LEU A 76 -9.90 -0.24 15.20
CA LEU A 76 -9.75 0.33 16.55
C LEU A 76 -10.63 -0.40 17.58
N GLU A 77 -11.88 -0.70 17.24
CA GLU A 77 -12.82 -1.42 18.11
C GLU A 77 -12.32 -2.83 18.48
N TYR A 78 -11.76 -3.56 17.50
CA TYR A 78 -11.21 -4.90 17.73
C TYR A 78 -9.74 -4.90 18.20
N GLY A 79 -9.11 -3.73 18.36
CA GLY A 79 -7.71 -3.62 18.79
C GLY A 79 -6.70 -4.21 17.79
N VAL A 80 -6.97 -4.12 16.49
CA VAL A 80 -6.13 -4.67 15.42
C VAL A 80 -5.39 -3.56 14.66
N PRO A 81 -4.06 -3.66 14.48
CA PRO A 81 -3.26 -2.64 13.80
C PRO A 81 -3.40 -2.68 12.27
N VAL A 82 -4.54 -2.22 11.74
CA VAL A 82 -4.78 -2.09 10.28
C VAL A 82 -4.27 -0.74 9.76
N THR A 83 -2.98 -0.51 9.91
CA THR A 83 -2.34 0.79 9.69
C THR A 83 -2.40 1.26 8.24
N LEU A 84 -2.17 0.39 7.25
CA LEU A 84 -2.13 0.82 5.84
C LEU A 84 -3.49 1.31 5.33
N ILE A 85 -4.57 0.61 5.70
CA ILE A 85 -5.93 1.01 5.29
C ILE A 85 -6.32 2.30 6.02
N GLY A 86 -5.97 2.43 7.31
CA GLY A 86 -6.16 3.66 8.07
C GLY A 86 -5.46 4.85 7.42
N GLU A 87 -4.17 4.74 7.10
CA GLU A 87 -3.41 5.78 6.40
C GLU A 87 -3.95 6.07 5.01
N ALA A 88 -4.44 5.06 4.28
CA ALA A 88 -5.08 5.29 2.99
C ALA A 88 -6.37 6.11 3.11
N VAL A 89 -7.10 6.00 4.22
CA VAL A 89 -8.27 6.86 4.52
C VAL A 89 -7.81 8.27 4.87
N PHE A 90 -6.81 8.42 5.75
CA PHE A 90 -6.30 9.74 6.12
C PHE A 90 -5.65 10.48 4.95
N ALA A 91 -4.97 9.78 4.04
CA ALA A 91 -4.44 10.37 2.82
C ALA A 91 -5.55 10.98 1.93
N ARG A 92 -6.73 10.35 1.88
CA ARG A 92 -7.90 10.93 1.18
C ARG A 92 -8.40 12.18 1.90
N CYS A 93 -8.53 12.14 3.22
CA CYS A 93 -8.92 13.30 4.02
C CYS A 93 -7.95 14.47 3.79
N LEU A 94 -6.64 14.22 3.85
CA LEU A 94 -5.60 15.22 3.59
C LEU A 94 -5.69 15.78 2.17
N SER A 95 -5.98 14.94 1.17
CA SER A 95 -6.18 15.39 -0.21
C SER A 95 -7.37 16.35 -0.34
N ALA A 96 -8.42 16.18 0.46
CA ALA A 96 -9.61 17.04 0.43
C ALA A 96 -9.33 18.46 0.98
N LEU A 97 -8.31 18.63 1.83
CA LEU A 97 -7.86 19.94 2.36
C LEU A 97 -7.07 20.74 1.30
N LYS A 98 -7.56 20.81 0.07
CA LYS A 98 -6.81 21.36 -1.08
C LYS A 98 -6.39 22.81 -0.88
N GLU A 99 -7.30 23.67 -0.43
CA GLU A 99 -7.03 25.09 -0.23
C GLU A 99 -5.99 25.31 0.87
N GLU A 100 -6.10 24.57 1.98
CA GLU A 100 -5.11 24.60 3.05
C GLU A 100 -3.75 24.10 2.57
N ARG A 101 -3.69 22.99 1.83
CA ARG A 101 -2.43 22.48 1.26
C ARG A 101 -1.78 23.48 0.30
N THR A 102 -2.56 24.15 -0.54
CA THR A 102 -2.04 25.19 -1.43
C THR A 102 -1.46 26.36 -0.64
N LYS A 103 -2.16 26.85 0.40
CA LYS A 103 -1.63 27.89 1.28
C LYS A 103 -0.35 27.43 2.00
N ALA A 104 -0.36 26.22 2.55
CA ALA A 104 0.77 25.64 3.27
C ALA A 104 2.01 25.50 2.38
N SER A 105 1.85 25.10 1.11
CA SER A 105 2.97 24.94 0.17
C SER A 105 3.73 26.24 -0.14
N ALA A 106 3.12 27.39 0.09
CA ALA A 106 3.76 28.70 -0.11
C ALA A 106 4.54 29.18 1.13
N VAL A 107 4.35 28.54 2.29
CA VAL A 107 4.89 29.00 3.59
C VAL A 107 5.83 27.97 4.22
N LEU A 108 5.50 26.69 4.12
CA LEU A 108 6.27 25.62 4.75
C LEU A 108 7.44 25.20 3.85
N PRO A 109 8.67 25.14 4.38
CA PRO A 109 9.83 24.70 3.61
C PRO A 109 9.75 23.19 3.32
N GLY A 110 10.21 22.80 2.14
CA GLY A 110 10.40 21.40 1.74
C GLY A 110 11.87 20.99 1.78
N SER A 111 12.13 19.70 1.50
CA SER A 111 13.51 19.22 1.36
C SER A 111 14.19 19.81 0.12
N SER A 112 15.45 20.21 0.27
CA SER A 112 16.32 20.60 -0.85
C SER A 112 17.07 19.41 -1.46
N TYR A 113 16.99 18.22 -0.82
CA TYR A 113 17.67 17.03 -1.29
C TYR A 113 17.05 16.52 -2.60
N LYS A 114 17.92 16.15 -3.55
CA LYS A 114 17.54 15.57 -4.83
C LYS A 114 18.09 14.16 -4.91
N PHE A 115 17.28 13.23 -5.40
CA PHE A 115 17.73 11.88 -5.68
C PHE A 115 18.81 11.91 -6.78
N GLN A 116 19.92 11.23 -6.55
CA GLN A 116 21.05 11.12 -7.48
C GLN A 116 21.38 9.67 -7.85
N GLY A 117 20.57 8.71 -7.41
CA GLY A 117 20.78 7.30 -7.69
C GLY A 117 20.29 6.88 -9.08
N ASP A 118 20.50 5.61 -9.42
CA ASP A 118 20.06 5.06 -10.69
C ASP A 118 18.53 4.91 -10.76
N LYS A 119 17.94 5.47 -11.83
CA LYS A 119 16.49 5.48 -12.06
C LYS A 119 15.93 4.06 -12.17
N LYS A 120 16.63 3.17 -12.87
CA LYS A 120 16.16 1.80 -13.14
C LYS A 120 16.24 0.92 -11.88
N GLU A 121 17.30 1.05 -11.12
CA GLU A 121 17.48 0.40 -9.82
C GLU A 121 16.40 0.85 -8.83
N PHE A 122 16.15 2.16 -8.73
CA PHE A 122 15.11 2.67 -7.85
C PHE A 122 13.70 2.23 -8.26
N LEU A 123 13.43 2.10 -9.56
CA LEU A 123 12.17 1.54 -10.06
C LEU A 123 11.98 0.08 -9.63
N GLU A 124 13.03 -0.73 -9.62
CA GLU A 124 12.94 -2.11 -9.14
C GLU A 124 12.74 -2.16 -7.62
N HIS A 125 13.40 -1.28 -6.87
CA HIS A 125 13.11 -1.11 -5.44
C HIS A 125 11.65 -0.72 -5.20
N LEU A 126 11.12 0.18 -6.01
CA LEU A 126 9.73 0.63 -5.91
C LEU A 126 8.73 -0.49 -6.22
N ARG A 127 9.01 -1.32 -7.24
CA ARG A 127 8.21 -2.50 -7.56
C ARG A 127 8.16 -3.49 -6.40
N LYS A 128 9.32 -3.81 -5.82
CA LYS A 128 9.45 -4.72 -4.67
C LYS A 128 8.77 -4.17 -3.42
N ALA A 129 8.94 -2.88 -3.14
CA ALA A 129 8.28 -2.21 -2.02
C ALA A 129 6.74 -2.24 -2.18
N LEU A 130 6.22 -2.00 -3.40
CA LEU A 130 4.79 -2.06 -3.71
C LEU A 130 4.22 -3.45 -3.45
N LEU A 131 4.90 -4.49 -3.90
CA LEU A 131 4.52 -5.87 -3.65
C LEU A 131 4.51 -6.20 -2.15
N ALA A 132 5.59 -5.88 -1.44
CA ALA A 132 5.70 -6.18 -0.02
C ALA A 132 4.64 -5.45 0.81
N SER A 133 4.38 -4.19 0.49
CA SER A 133 3.36 -3.40 1.18
C SER A 133 1.95 -3.89 0.85
N LYS A 134 1.70 -4.39 -0.37
CA LYS A 134 0.46 -5.09 -0.69
C LYS A 134 0.30 -6.33 0.20
N ILE A 135 1.33 -7.18 0.32
CA ILE A 135 1.30 -8.35 1.21
C ILE A 135 0.96 -7.96 2.64
N ILE A 136 1.63 -6.94 3.19
CA ILE A 136 1.40 -6.46 4.55
C ILE A 136 -0.03 -5.91 4.72
N SER A 137 -0.55 -5.17 3.74
CA SER A 137 -1.94 -4.68 3.78
C SER A 137 -2.95 -5.83 3.86
N TYR A 138 -2.74 -6.90 3.09
CA TYR A 138 -3.60 -8.07 3.16
C TYR A 138 -3.43 -8.82 4.49
N ALA A 139 -2.20 -8.96 5.00
CA ALA A 139 -1.95 -9.56 6.29
C ALA A 139 -2.75 -8.87 7.41
N GLN A 140 -2.72 -7.54 7.45
CA GLN A 140 -3.52 -6.74 8.39
C GLN A 140 -5.03 -6.93 8.21
N GLY A 141 -5.52 -6.95 6.97
CA GLY A 141 -6.94 -7.19 6.69
C GLY A 141 -7.42 -8.56 7.17
N PHE A 142 -6.64 -9.62 6.93
CA PHE A 142 -6.96 -10.96 7.42
C PHE A 142 -6.83 -11.09 8.95
N MET A 143 -5.93 -10.35 9.59
CA MET A 143 -5.91 -10.23 11.06
C MET A 143 -7.23 -9.65 11.58
N LEU A 144 -7.72 -8.58 10.95
CA LEU A 144 -8.99 -7.95 11.33
C LEU A 144 -10.17 -8.90 11.15
N LEU A 145 -10.26 -9.58 10.01
CA LEU A 145 -11.30 -10.59 9.77
C LEU A 145 -11.28 -11.68 10.85
N ARG A 146 -10.10 -12.11 11.29
CA ARG A 146 -9.97 -13.11 12.35
C ARG A 146 -10.44 -12.62 13.70
N GLU A 147 -10.03 -11.43 14.14
CA GLU A 147 -10.49 -10.90 15.43
C GLU A 147 -11.99 -10.59 15.40
N ALA A 148 -12.52 -10.08 14.29
CA ALA A 148 -13.96 -9.88 14.11
C ALA A 148 -14.71 -11.23 14.16
N ALA A 149 -14.18 -12.28 13.52
CA ALA A 149 -14.77 -13.61 13.56
C ALA A 149 -14.87 -14.16 14.98
N LYS A 150 -13.81 -14.00 15.79
CA LYS A 150 -13.84 -14.40 17.21
C LYS A 150 -14.86 -13.60 18.02
N ALA A 151 -14.88 -12.28 17.85
CA ALA A 151 -15.77 -11.40 18.61
C ALA A 151 -17.26 -11.63 18.30
N ASN A 152 -17.58 -12.09 17.09
CA ASN A 152 -18.96 -12.31 16.61
C ASN A 152 -19.34 -13.79 16.50
N ASP A 153 -18.50 -14.71 16.97
CA ASP A 153 -18.67 -16.16 16.86
C ASP A 153 -18.95 -16.65 15.42
N TRP A 154 -18.22 -16.08 14.44
CA TRP A 154 -18.32 -16.47 13.04
C TRP A 154 -17.28 -17.52 12.67
N HIS A 155 -17.70 -18.54 11.94
CA HIS A 155 -16.80 -19.53 11.35
C HIS A 155 -16.41 -19.14 9.93
N LEU A 156 -15.55 -18.12 9.80
CA LEU A 156 -15.11 -17.61 8.50
C LEU A 156 -14.17 -18.59 7.79
N ASN A 157 -14.47 -18.88 6.52
CA ASN A 157 -13.56 -19.61 5.63
C ASN A 157 -12.65 -18.61 4.89
N TYR A 158 -11.49 -18.29 5.46
CA TYR A 158 -10.55 -17.31 4.89
C TYR A 158 -10.05 -17.68 3.49
N GLY A 159 -9.81 -18.98 3.24
CA GLY A 159 -9.45 -19.47 1.91
C GLY A 159 -10.58 -19.27 0.89
N GLY A 160 -11.83 -19.53 1.30
CA GLY A 160 -13.02 -19.27 0.50
C GLY A 160 -13.24 -17.79 0.21
N ILE A 161 -13.05 -16.91 1.20
CA ILE A 161 -13.10 -15.45 1.03
C ILE A 161 -12.06 -15.00 -0.01
N ALA A 162 -10.81 -15.44 0.12
CA ALA A 162 -9.74 -15.12 -0.82
C ALA A 162 -10.03 -15.64 -2.23
N LEU A 163 -10.59 -16.85 -2.35
CA LEU A 163 -11.01 -17.46 -3.61
C LEU A 163 -12.05 -16.61 -4.33
N MET A 164 -13.08 -16.15 -3.61
CA MET A 164 -14.15 -15.33 -4.18
C MET A 164 -13.65 -13.98 -4.69
N TRP A 165 -12.59 -13.42 -4.09
CA TRP A 165 -12.02 -12.16 -4.54
C TRP A 165 -11.14 -12.28 -5.79
N ARG A 166 -10.79 -13.49 -6.25
CA ARG A 166 -9.94 -13.66 -7.45
C ARG A 166 -10.58 -13.13 -8.74
N GLY A 167 -11.90 -12.99 -8.78
CA GLY A 167 -12.65 -12.51 -9.93
C GLY A 167 -13.76 -11.55 -9.53
N GLY A 168 -14.21 -10.72 -10.48
CA GLY A 168 -15.35 -9.81 -10.30
C GLY A 168 -15.08 -8.55 -9.45
N CYS A 169 -14.39 -8.69 -8.31
CA CYS A 169 -14.15 -7.55 -7.42
C CYS A 169 -12.99 -6.64 -7.88
N ILE A 170 -12.92 -5.43 -7.32
CA ILE A 170 -11.91 -4.41 -7.68
C ILE A 170 -10.49 -4.84 -7.29
N ILE A 171 -10.34 -5.62 -6.21
CA ILE A 171 -9.04 -6.06 -5.71
C ILE A 171 -8.53 -7.34 -6.39
N ARG A 172 -9.23 -7.82 -7.43
CA ARG A 172 -8.88 -9.06 -8.14
C ARG A 172 -7.44 -9.02 -8.64
N SER A 173 -6.72 -10.10 -8.37
CA SER A 173 -5.30 -10.25 -8.71
C SER A 173 -4.84 -11.69 -8.56
N VAL A 174 -3.75 -12.06 -9.24
CA VAL A 174 -3.10 -13.38 -9.09
C VAL A 174 -2.70 -13.65 -7.64
N PHE A 175 -2.42 -12.58 -6.89
CA PHE A 175 -2.05 -12.57 -5.48
C PHE A 175 -3.05 -13.31 -4.57
N LEU A 176 -4.35 -13.23 -4.88
CA LEU A 176 -5.41 -13.85 -4.07
C LEU A 176 -5.41 -15.39 -4.20
N GLY A 177 -4.84 -15.94 -5.29
CA GLY A 177 -4.57 -17.37 -5.41
C GLY A 177 -3.61 -17.85 -4.33
N ASN A 178 -2.53 -17.11 -4.09
CA ASN A 178 -1.53 -17.44 -3.07
C ASN A 178 -2.11 -17.37 -1.66
N ILE A 179 -2.97 -16.39 -1.37
CA ILE A 179 -3.66 -16.30 -0.07
C ILE A 179 -4.56 -17.52 0.16
N LYS A 180 -5.35 -17.90 -0.85
CA LYS A 180 -6.19 -19.10 -0.79
C LYS A 180 -5.34 -20.35 -0.52
N ASP A 181 -4.20 -20.49 -1.22
CA ASP A 181 -3.32 -21.65 -1.02
C ASP A 181 -2.66 -21.66 0.37
N ALA A 182 -2.30 -20.50 0.93
CA ALA A 182 -1.78 -20.40 2.30
C ALA A 182 -2.80 -20.87 3.35
N PHE A 183 -4.06 -20.40 3.28
CA PHE A 183 -5.12 -20.86 4.18
C PHE A 183 -5.58 -22.30 3.90
N LYS A 184 -5.41 -22.81 2.68
CA LYS A 184 -5.64 -24.23 2.39
C LYS A 184 -4.60 -25.11 3.08
N LYS A 185 -3.33 -24.69 3.10
CA LYS A 185 -2.24 -25.40 3.81
C LYS A 185 -2.38 -25.32 5.32
N ASN A 186 -2.74 -24.14 5.83
CA ASN A 186 -2.96 -23.91 7.25
C ASN A 186 -4.22 -23.07 7.48
N PRO A 187 -5.38 -23.70 7.75
CA PRO A 187 -6.63 -22.98 8.03
C PRO A 187 -6.57 -22.06 9.26
N ASN A 188 -5.67 -22.37 10.21
CA ASN A 188 -5.46 -21.63 11.45
C ASN A 188 -4.29 -20.64 11.36
N LEU A 189 -3.86 -20.28 10.15
CA LEU A 189 -2.74 -19.36 9.94
C LEU A 189 -3.01 -18.02 10.65
N SER A 190 -2.12 -17.66 11.58
CA SER A 190 -2.33 -16.48 12.39
C SER A 190 -2.01 -15.18 11.66
N ASN A 191 -1.10 -15.22 10.68
CA ASN A 191 -0.77 -14.07 9.85
C ASN A 191 -0.20 -14.57 8.52
N LEU A 192 -0.57 -13.94 7.41
CA LEU A 192 -0.07 -14.28 6.09
C LEU A 192 1.46 -14.24 6.00
N LEU A 193 2.12 -13.33 6.74
CA LEU A 193 3.58 -13.20 6.76
C LEU A 193 4.30 -14.46 7.29
N LEU A 194 3.61 -15.36 7.98
CA LEU A 194 4.17 -16.60 8.52
C LEU A 194 4.07 -17.79 7.55
N ASP A 195 3.30 -17.66 6.46
CA ASP A 195 3.30 -18.69 5.41
C ASP A 195 4.61 -18.64 4.59
N PRO A 196 5.20 -19.80 4.23
CA PRO A 196 6.50 -19.85 3.55
C PRO A 196 6.57 -19.04 2.25
N TYR A 197 5.49 -18.97 1.47
CA TYR A 197 5.47 -18.19 0.24
C TYR A 197 5.63 -16.71 0.58
N PHE A 198 4.77 -16.15 1.44
CA PHE A 198 4.83 -14.73 1.77
C PHE A 198 6.10 -14.34 2.53
N CYS A 199 6.60 -15.21 3.41
CA CYS A 199 7.88 -15.00 4.08
C CYS A 199 9.04 -14.88 3.08
N GLY A 200 9.10 -15.76 2.07
CA GLY A 200 10.11 -15.68 1.01
C GLY A 200 10.01 -14.39 0.19
N ARG A 201 8.78 -13.95 -0.11
CA ARG A 201 8.54 -12.70 -0.86
C ARG A 201 8.94 -11.46 -0.09
N ILE A 202 8.59 -11.40 1.19
CA ILE A 202 8.97 -10.28 2.06
C ILE A 202 10.49 -10.26 2.26
N SER A 203 11.12 -11.41 2.47
CA SER A 203 12.59 -11.50 2.59
C SER A 203 13.30 -10.93 1.37
N ALA A 204 12.79 -11.20 0.16
CA ALA A 204 13.35 -10.66 -1.08
C ALA A 204 13.06 -9.17 -1.33
N CYS A 205 12.15 -8.57 -0.57
CA CYS A 205 11.66 -7.20 -0.81
C CYS A 205 11.94 -6.21 0.33
N GLN A 206 12.20 -6.68 1.55
CA GLN A 206 12.24 -5.80 2.73
C GLN A 206 13.34 -4.73 2.65
N ASP A 207 14.51 -5.05 2.06
CA ASP A 207 15.55 -4.04 1.81
C ASP A 207 15.07 -2.96 0.84
N SER A 208 14.29 -3.33 -0.18
CA SER A 208 13.72 -2.38 -1.13
C SER A 208 12.68 -1.47 -0.47
N MET A 209 11.90 -1.97 0.49
CA MET A 209 11.01 -1.13 1.30
C MET A 209 11.80 -0.06 2.05
N ARG A 210 12.95 -0.43 2.64
CA ARG A 210 13.82 0.51 3.37
C ARG A 210 14.39 1.57 2.44
N GLN A 211 14.89 1.18 1.27
CA GLN A 211 15.41 2.12 0.27
C GLN A 211 14.35 3.13 -0.16
N VAL A 212 13.13 2.66 -0.47
CA VAL A 212 12.02 3.52 -0.90
C VAL A 212 11.59 4.48 0.22
N VAL A 213 11.39 3.99 1.44
CA VAL A 213 10.95 4.82 2.58
C VAL A 213 12.02 5.84 2.96
N ALA A 214 13.28 5.42 3.04
CA ALA A 214 14.39 6.31 3.36
C ALA A 214 14.55 7.40 2.30
N GLN A 215 14.57 7.02 1.02
CA GLN A 215 14.74 7.98 -0.06
C GLN A 215 13.60 8.98 -0.10
N ALA A 216 12.35 8.54 0.06
CA ALA A 216 11.21 9.42 0.06
C ALA A 216 11.19 10.41 1.22
N ALA A 217 11.59 9.96 2.41
CA ALA A 217 11.77 10.84 3.56
C ALA A 217 12.85 11.91 3.28
N LEU A 218 13.98 11.51 2.69
CA LEU A 218 15.06 12.44 2.34
C LEU A 218 14.61 13.47 1.30
N VAL A 219 13.89 13.08 0.24
CA VAL A 219 13.42 14.03 -0.78
C VAL A 219 12.17 14.81 -0.37
N GLY A 220 11.53 14.47 0.76
CA GLY A 220 10.31 15.13 1.22
C GLY A 220 9.05 14.71 0.47
N VAL A 221 8.98 13.49 -0.06
CA VAL A 221 7.78 12.93 -0.70
C VAL A 221 6.99 12.10 0.32
N PRO A 222 5.71 12.41 0.59
CA PRO A 222 4.92 11.68 1.58
C PRO A 222 4.54 10.29 1.09
N LEU A 223 4.97 9.26 1.85
CA LEU A 223 4.61 7.85 1.62
C LEU A 223 3.98 7.19 2.86
N PRO A 224 2.78 7.60 3.28
CA PRO A 224 2.20 7.12 4.54
C PRO A 224 1.93 5.61 4.52
N ALA A 225 1.49 5.01 3.40
CA ALA A 225 1.22 3.58 3.37
C ALA A 225 2.51 2.74 3.25
N PHE A 226 3.52 3.17 2.48
CA PHE A 226 4.82 2.47 2.48
C PHE A 226 5.51 2.54 3.84
N SER A 227 5.50 3.72 4.47
CA SER A 227 6.14 3.93 5.77
C SER A 227 5.49 3.09 6.86
N THR A 228 4.16 3.07 6.92
CA THR A 228 3.44 2.25 7.91
C THR A 228 3.50 0.76 7.61
N ALA A 229 3.70 0.34 6.36
CA ALA A 229 4.01 -1.05 6.03
C ALA A 229 5.34 -1.49 6.62
N LEU A 230 6.39 -0.69 6.44
CA LEU A 230 7.70 -0.98 7.02
C LEU A 230 7.65 -0.99 8.55
N ALA A 231 7.00 0.01 9.15
CA ALA A 231 6.85 0.10 10.60
C ALA A 231 6.06 -1.09 11.18
N PHE A 232 4.97 -1.50 10.53
CA PHE A 232 4.23 -2.69 10.93
C PHE A 232 5.07 -3.95 10.81
N TYR A 233 5.79 -4.14 9.71
CA TYR A 233 6.64 -5.32 9.51
C TYR A 233 7.72 -5.44 10.59
N ASP A 234 8.46 -4.36 10.84
CA ASP A 234 9.50 -4.34 11.87
C ASP A 234 8.91 -4.50 13.28
N GLY A 235 7.75 -3.91 13.56
CA GLY A 235 7.05 -4.09 14.84
C GLY A 235 6.53 -5.51 15.05
N TYR A 236 6.00 -6.15 14.00
CA TYR A 236 5.42 -7.49 14.07
C TYR A 236 6.47 -8.59 14.26
N ARG A 237 7.69 -8.40 13.74
CA ARG A 237 8.79 -9.36 13.88
C ARG A 237 9.68 -9.13 15.11
N ALA A 238 9.44 -8.06 15.88
CA ALA A 238 10.24 -7.74 17.05
C ALA A 238 9.80 -8.62 18.25
N GLY A 239 10.73 -9.42 18.79
CA GLY A 239 10.45 -10.21 20.00
C GLY A 239 10.23 -9.36 21.25
N VAL A 240 10.75 -8.13 21.25
CA VAL A 240 10.57 -7.13 22.32
C VAL A 240 10.32 -5.78 21.67
N LEU A 241 9.28 -5.07 22.13
CA LEU A 241 8.95 -3.69 21.77
C LEU A 241 9.15 -2.76 22.96
N PRO A 242 9.33 -1.45 22.75
CA PRO A 242 9.53 -0.47 23.83
C PRO A 242 8.27 -0.20 24.68
N ALA A 243 7.22 -1.03 24.56
CA ALA A 243 5.99 -0.92 25.34
C ALA A 243 6.19 -1.22 26.83
N ASN A 244 7.34 -1.79 27.23
CA ASN A 244 7.73 -1.90 28.64
C ASN A 244 7.85 -0.52 29.31
N LEU A 245 8.33 0.50 28.61
CA LEU A 245 8.37 1.87 29.13
C LEU A 245 6.97 2.46 29.28
N LEU A 246 6.09 2.26 28.29
CA LEU A 246 4.68 2.67 28.37
C LEU A 246 3.97 2.04 29.58
N GLN A 247 4.26 0.76 29.86
CA GLN A 247 3.72 0.07 31.03
C GLN A 247 4.30 0.59 32.35
N ALA A 248 5.57 1.01 32.39
CA ALA A 248 6.17 1.59 33.60
C ALA A 248 5.65 3.01 33.91
N GLN A 249 5.20 3.74 32.90
CA GLN A 249 4.67 5.11 33.04
C GLN A 249 3.22 5.18 33.53
N ARG A 250 2.45 4.10 33.42
CA ARG A 250 1.01 4.03 33.77
C ARG A 250 0.78 3.31 35.08
#